data_AF-A0A9E1XQD8-F1
#
_entry.id   AF-A0A9E1XQD8-F1
#
_cell.length_a   1.000
_cell.length_b   1.000
_cell.length_c   1.000
_cell.angle_alpha   90.00
_cell.angle_beta   90.00
_cell.angle_gamma   90.00
#
_symmetry.space_group_name_H-M   'P 1'
#
loop_
_entity.id
_entity.type
_entity.pdbx_description
1 polymer ?
#
loop_
_entity_poly.entity_id
_entity_poly.type
_entity_poly.pdbx_seq_one_letter_code
_entity_poly.pdbx_strand_id
1 'polypeptide(L)'
;MCHYEHTQPGTFMRVFIGFLVVALIGAGVAVSVSAGEAVVAVSFLAPAVVCTVILVLFHSLTVRVSRDAIRLAFGGGLIHRSFAIADIEASAIVRNRWYYGWGIKLIRGGWLYNVSGFDAVEVQLKNGRRYRIGTDQPTELLAAVESAMAEAS
;
A
#
# COMPACT_ATOMS: atom_id res chain seq x y z
N MET A 1 0.50 -9.11 23.03
CA MET A 1 -0.54 -9.71 22.15
C MET A 1 -0.80 -8.74 21.01
N CYS A 2 -0.98 -9.24 19.78
CA CYS A 2 -1.45 -8.42 18.66
C CYS A 2 -2.96 -8.21 18.86
N HIS A 3 -3.41 -6.96 18.91
CA HIS A 3 -4.83 -6.63 19.07
C HIS A 3 -5.56 -6.67 17.72
N TYR A 4 -4.83 -6.49 16.61
CA TYR A 4 -5.39 -6.54 15.26
C TYR A 4 -4.29 -6.86 14.25
N GLU A 5 -4.60 -7.71 13.27
CA GLU A 5 -3.78 -7.96 12.10
C GLU A 5 -4.68 -8.17 10.90
N HIS A 6 -4.50 -7.34 9.87
CA HIS A 6 -5.26 -7.46 8.63
C HIS A 6 -4.38 -7.19 7.43
N THR A 7 -4.60 -7.97 6.37
CA THR A 7 -3.87 -7.82 5.10
C THR A 7 -4.83 -7.45 4.00
N GLN A 8 -4.80 -6.18 3.59
CA GLN A 8 -5.61 -5.67 2.50
C GLN A 8 -4.94 -6.00 1.15
N PRO A 9 -5.63 -6.68 0.22
CA PRO A 9 -5.09 -6.93 -1.11
C PRO A 9 -5.19 -5.68 -2.00
N GLY A 10 -4.09 -5.28 -2.63
CA GLY A 10 -4.08 -4.21 -3.63
C GLY A 10 -4.66 -4.65 -4.96
N THR A 11 -5.94 -5.02 -5.02
CA THR A 11 -6.59 -5.63 -6.20
C THR A 11 -6.42 -4.80 -7.46
N PHE A 12 -6.61 -3.48 -7.37
CA PHE A 12 -6.39 -2.58 -8.50
C PHE A 12 -4.95 -2.67 -9.03
N MET A 13 -3.96 -2.63 -8.13
CA MET A 13 -2.54 -2.73 -8.48
C MET A 13 -2.23 -4.09 -9.14
N ARG A 14 -2.79 -5.18 -8.60
CA ARG A 14 -2.61 -6.53 -9.14
C ARG A 14 -3.14 -6.68 -10.55
N VAL A 15 -4.38 -6.22 -10.78
CA VAL A 15 -5.03 -6.34 -12.09
C VAL A 15 -4.37 -5.42 -13.10
N PHE A 16 -4.17 -4.14 -12.75
CA PHE A 16 -3.61 -3.15 -13.67
C PHE A 16 -2.17 -3.47 -14.07
N ILE A 17 -1.28 -3.70 -13.09
CA ILE A 17 0.12 -4.02 -13.39
C ILE A 17 0.25 -5.43 -13.98
N GLY A 18 -0.54 -6.40 -13.51
CA GLY A 18 -0.57 -7.74 -14.09
C GLY A 18 -0.93 -7.73 -15.57
N PHE A 19 -1.97 -6.99 -15.94
CA PHE A 19 -2.35 -6.78 -17.33
C PHE A 19 -1.22 -6.11 -18.14
N LEU A 20 -0.59 -5.07 -17.59
CA LEU A 20 0.48 -4.35 -18.27
C LEU A 20 1.73 -5.22 -18.50
N VAL A 21 2.09 -6.09 -17.54
CA VAL A 21 3.17 -7.07 -17.70
C VAL A 21 2.85 -8.06 -18.82
N VAL A 22 1.64 -8.62 -18.84
CA VAL A 22 1.21 -9.53 -19.90
C VAL A 22 1.20 -8.83 -21.27
N ALA A 23 0.72 -7.59 -21.34
CA ALA A 23 0.71 -6.81 -22.57
C ALA A 23 2.12 -6.51 -23.10
N LEU A 24 3.07 -6.16 -22.21
CA LEU A 24 4.47 -5.92 -22.60
C LEU A 24 5.15 -7.18 -23.13
N ILE A 25 4.96 -8.32 -22.45
CA ILE A 25 5.50 -9.61 -22.89
C ILE A 25 4.87 -10.01 -24.23
N GLY A 26 3.53 -9.89 -24.36
CA GLY A 26 2.81 -10.18 -25.59
C GLY A 26 3.27 -9.30 -26.76
N ALA A 27 3.50 -8.00 -26.53
CA ALA A 27 4.03 -7.08 -27.53
C ALA A 27 5.45 -7.47 -27.96
N GLY A 28 6.33 -7.81 -27.02
CA GLY A 28 7.68 -8.27 -27.32
C GLY A 28 7.69 -9.56 -28.16
N VAL A 29 6.82 -10.52 -27.84
CA VAL A 29 6.66 -11.76 -28.63
C VAL A 29 6.11 -11.45 -30.02
N ALA A 30 5.08 -10.61 -30.12
CA ALA A 30 4.48 -10.23 -31.40
C ALA A 30 5.49 -9.56 -32.34
N VAL A 31 6.33 -8.66 -31.81
CA VAL A 31 7.42 -8.02 -32.58
C VAL A 31 8.49 -9.03 -32.99
N SER A 32 8.86 -9.97 -32.10
CA SER A 32 9.81 -11.04 -32.45
C SER A 32 9.34 -11.86 -33.64
N VAL A 33 8.05 -12.22 -33.65
CA VAL A 33 7.45 -13.08 -34.68
C VAL A 33 7.24 -12.32 -35.99
N SER A 34 6.81 -11.06 -35.94
CA SER A 34 6.45 -10.28 -37.14
C SER A 34 7.66 -9.67 -37.84
N ALA A 35 8.64 -9.17 -37.09
CA ALA A 35 9.80 -8.47 -37.63
C ALA A 35 11.07 -9.33 -37.66
N GLY A 36 11.11 -10.46 -36.94
CA GLY A 36 12.33 -11.26 -36.78
C GLY A 36 13.44 -10.57 -35.97
N GLU A 37 13.14 -9.39 -35.40
CA GLU A 37 14.10 -8.56 -34.67
C GLU A 37 14.08 -8.87 -33.17
N ALA A 38 14.81 -9.93 -32.78
CA ALA A 38 14.93 -10.33 -31.38
C ALA A 38 15.44 -9.19 -30.47
N VAL A 39 16.25 -8.27 -30.99
CA VAL A 39 16.78 -7.12 -30.23
C VAL A 39 15.66 -6.16 -29.81
N VAL A 40 14.69 -5.90 -30.69
CA VAL A 40 13.57 -5.01 -30.37
C VAL A 40 12.64 -5.67 -29.35
N ALA A 41 12.44 -6.98 -29.44
CA ALA A 41 11.67 -7.73 -28.46
C ALA A 41 12.24 -7.70 -27.04
N VAL A 42 13.57 -7.79 -26.90
CA VAL A 42 14.26 -7.70 -25.60
C VAL A 42 14.04 -6.35 -24.93
N SER A 43 13.83 -5.27 -25.71
CA SER A 43 13.53 -3.94 -25.16
C SER A 43 12.25 -3.89 -24.33
N PHE A 44 11.31 -4.83 -24.53
CA PHE A 44 10.08 -4.94 -23.72
C PHE A 44 10.28 -5.69 -22.40
N LEU A 45 11.38 -6.44 -22.23
CA LEU A 45 11.66 -7.16 -20.99
C LEU A 45 12.00 -6.22 -19.84
N ALA A 46 12.81 -5.19 -20.09
CA ALA A 46 13.18 -4.21 -19.07
C ALA A 46 11.97 -3.56 -18.39
N PRO A 47 11.00 -2.94 -19.12
CA PRO A 47 9.81 -2.39 -18.50
C PRO A 47 8.93 -3.47 -17.85
N ALA A 48 8.84 -4.68 -18.42
CA ALA A 48 8.09 -5.77 -17.81
C ALA A 48 8.66 -6.16 -16.43
N VAL A 49 9.99 -6.30 -16.33
CA VAL A 49 10.69 -6.59 -15.07
C VAL A 49 10.44 -5.48 -14.04
N VAL A 50 10.55 -4.21 -14.44
CA VAL A 50 10.27 -3.08 -13.55
C VAL A 50 8.83 -3.14 -13.02
N CYS A 51 7.86 -3.39 -13.90
CA CYS A 51 6.46 -3.54 -13.50
C CYS A 51 6.25 -4.73 -12.55
N THR A 52 6.88 -5.88 -12.80
CA THR A 52 6.83 -7.04 -11.90
C THR A 52 7.41 -6.70 -10.52
N VAL A 53 8.53 -5.98 -10.45
CA VAL A 53 9.13 -5.55 -9.18
C VAL A 53 8.16 -4.64 -8.41
N ILE A 54 7.56 -3.65 -9.09
CA ILE A 54 6.56 -2.77 -8.47
C ILE A 54 5.37 -3.57 -7.95
N LEU A 55 4.89 -4.54 -8.73
CA LEU A 55 3.80 -5.42 -8.31
C LEU A 55 4.15 -6.18 -7.04
N VAL A 56 5.30 -6.84 -6.98
CA VAL A 56 5.74 -7.59 -5.80
C VAL A 56 5.81 -6.70 -4.55
N LEU A 57 6.35 -5.48 -4.70
CA LEU A 57 6.50 -4.53 -3.60
C LEU A 57 5.15 -3.99 -3.08
N PHE A 58 4.16 -3.78 -3.94
CA PHE A 58 2.92 -3.06 -3.59
C PHE A 58 1.63 -3.89 -3.76
N HIS A 59 1.70 -5.21 -3.91
CA HIS A 59 0.51 -6.05 -4.13
C HIS A 59 -0.42 -6.18 -2.91
N SER A 60 0.02 -5.81 -1.71
CA SER A 60 -0.74 -5.89 -0.46
C SER A 60 -0.25 -4.85 0.56
N LEU A 61 -1.09 -4.55 1.55
CA LEU A 61 -0.74 -3.79 2.75
C LEU A 61 -1.21 -4.57 3.96
N THR A 62 -0.27 -5.00 4.79
CA THR A 62 -0.55 -5.61 6.08
C THR A 62 -0.44 -4.55 7.17
N VAL A 63 -1.50 -4.40 7.96
CA VAL A 63 -1.58 -3.52 9.11
C VAL A 63 -1.65 -4.37 10.37
N ARG A 64 -0.71 -4.16 11.28
CA ARG A 64 -0.67 -4.80 12.59
C ARG A 64 -0.74 -3.75 13.69
N VAL A 65 -1.67 -3.90 14.62
CA VAL A 65 -1.78 -3.05 15.81
C VAL A 65 -1.40 -3.88 17.03
N SER A 66 -0.38 -3.41 17.72
CA SER A 66 0.09 -3.95 19.00
C SER A 66 -0.05 -2.88 20.07
N ARG A 67 0.14 -3.26 21.35
CA ARG A 67 0.11 -2.31 22.47
C ARG A 67 1.12 -1.18 22.33
N ASP A 68 2.29 -1.47 21.76
CA ASP A 68 3.38 -0.50 21.69
C ASP A 68 3.41 0.28 20.37
N ALA A 69 2.95 -0.32 19.27
CA ALA A 69 3.07 0.26 17.94
C ALA A 69 2.03 -0.21 16.92
N ILE A 70 1.75 0.66 15.95
CA ILE A 70 1.11 0.32 14.67
C ILE A 70 2.22 0.04 13.65
N ARG A 71 2.17 -1.11 12.98
CA ARG A 71 3.12 -1.51 11.94
C ARG A 71 2.39 -1.71 10.61
N LEU A 72 2.92 -1.07 9.58
CA LEU A 72 2.50 -1.20 8.19
C LEU A 72 3.59 -1.96 7.43
N ALA A 73 3.21 -2.91 6.59
CA ALA A 73 4.11 -3.65 5.72
C ALA A 73 3.49 -3.82 4.33
N PHE A 74 4.18 -3.39 3.28
CA PHE A 74 3.71 -3.60 1.91
C PHE A 74 4.28 -4.88 1.32
N GLY A 75 3.45 -5.58 0.55
CA GLY A 75 3.84 -6.75 -0.21
C GLY A 75 4.51 -7.82 0.64
N GLY A 76 5.74 -8.18 0.27
CA GLY A 76 6.58 -9.14 1.02
C GLY A 76 7.21 -8.58 2.31
N GLY A 77 6.90 -7.34 2.71
CA GLY A 77 7.38 -6.72 3.94
C GLY A 77 8.69 -5.93 3.83
N LEU A 78 9.26 -5.78 2.62
CA LEU A 78 10.48 -4.99 2.39
C LEU A 78 10.25 -3.50 2.68
N ILE A 79 9.07 -2.99 2.34
CA ILE A 79 8.69 -1.62 2.64
C ILE A 79 7.79 -1.66 3.87
N HIS A 80 8.32 -1.21 5.00
CA HIS A 80 7.58 -1.20 6.25
C HIS A 80 7.67 0.16 6.95
N ARG A 81 6.68 0.45 7.80
CA ARG A 81 6.63 1.66 8.61
C ARG A 81 6.04 1.32 9.97
N SER A 82 6.60 1.90 11.03
CA SER A 82 6.07 1.75 12.38
C SER A 82 5.86 3.10 13.05
N PHE A 83 4.80 3.19 13.85
CA PHE A 83 4.48 4.36 14.67
C PHE A 83 4.22 3.88 16.09
N ALA A 84 4.83 4.49 17.10
CA ALA A 84 4.59 4.15 18.49
C ALA A 84 3.18 4.60 18.90
N ILE A 85 2.44 3.77 19.63
CA ILE A 85 1.12 4.13 20.16
C ILE A 85 1.23 5.36 21.07
N ALA A 86 2.30 5.44 21.88
CA ALA A 86 2.58 6.56 22.75
C ALA A 86 2.74 7.91 22.01
N ASP A 87 3.07 7.89 20.72
CA ASP A 87 3.22 9.10 19.90
C ASP A 87 1.89 9.54 19.26
N ILE A 88 0.85 8.74 19.34
CA ILE A 88 -0.45 9.04 18.73
C ILE A 88 -1.21 10.02 19.63
N GLU A 89 -1.69 11.09 19.01
CA GLU A 89 -2.53 12.12 19.64
C GLU A 89 -4.01 11.87 19.36
N ALA A 90 -4.35 11.53 18.10
CA ALA A 90 -5.73 11.28 17.70
C ALA A 90 -5.78 10.30 16.51
N SER A 91 -6.90 9.57 16.41
CA SER A 91 -7.23 8.72 15.27
C SER A 91 -8.65 8.98 14.79
N ALA A 92 -8.88 8.97 13.48
CA ALA A 92 -10.21 9.16 12.91
C ALA A 92 -10.38 8.42 11.58
N ILE A 93 -11.60 7.94 11.31
CA ILE A 93 -11.95 7.40 9.98
C ILE A 93 -12.08 8.57 9.01
N VAL A 94 -11.37 8.47 7.88
CA VAL A 94 -11.40 9.47 6.81
C VAL A 94 -11.57 8.78 5.46
N ARG A 95 -12.08 9.54 4.49
CA ARG A 95 -12.18 9.07 3.11
C ARG A 95 -11.23 9.85 2.21
N ASN A 96 -10.43 9.12 1.46
CA ASN A 96 -9.49 9.63 0.47
C ASN A 96 -10.21 9.98 -0.82
N ARG A 97 -9.69 10.99 -1.51
CA ARG A 97 -10.18 11.37 -2.83
C ARG A 97 -9.59 10.41 -3.86
N TRP A 98 -10.38 10.12 -4.90
CA TRP A 98 -9.99 9.15 -5.93
C TRP A 98 -8.65 9.49 -6.60
N TYR A 99 -8.36 10.78 -6.79
CA TYR A 99 -7.13 11.25 -7.44
C TYR A 99 -5.87 11.18 -6.55
N TYR A 100 -5.98 10.86 -5.26
CA TYR A 100 -4.81 10.53 -4.45
C TYR A 100 -4.20 9.20 -4.89
N GLY A 101 -5.01 8.28 -5.43
CA GLY A 101 -4.56 6.98 -5.93
C GLY A 101 -4.02 6.07 -4.82
N TRP A 102 -3.10 5.18 -5.21
CA TRP A 102 -2.59 4.09 -4.37
C TRP A 102 -1.05 4.12 -4.29
N GLY A 103 -0.51 3.50 -3.25
CA GLY A 103 0.90 3.48 -2.88
C GLY A 103 1.21 4.34 -1.64
N ILE A 104 2.48 4.75 -1.55
CA ILE A 104 2.98 5.65 -0.51
C ILE A 104 3.11 7.04 -1.12
N LYS A 105 2.33 8.01 -0.63
CA LYS A 105 2.29 9.36 -1.20
C LYS A 105 2.23 10.44 -0.15
N LEU A 106 2.87 11.57 -0.42
CA LEU A 106 2.66 12.79 0.34
C LEU A 106 1.43 13.51 -0.23
N ILE A 107 0.39 13.65 0.58
CA ILE A 107 -0.85 14.37 0.25
C ILE A 107 -0.97 15.65 1.06
N ARG A 108 -1.91 16.52 0.67
CA ARG A 108 -2.28 17.67 1.49
C ARG A 108 -2.92 17.17 2.79
N GLY A 109 -2.15 17.17 3.86
CA GLY A 109 -2.55 16.62 5.16
C GLY A 109 -1.70 15.45 5.66
N GLY A 110 -0.59 15.09 5.01
CA GLY A 110 0.37 14.12 5.54
C GLY A 110 0.70 12.98 4.57
N TRP A 111 1.17 11.87 5.10
CA TRP A 111 1.49 10.69 4.29
C TRP A 111 0.28 9.78 4.15
N LEU A 112 0.03 9.29 2.94
CA LEU A 112 -0.95 8.27 2.62
C LEU A 112 -0.23 6.95 2.34
N TYR A 113 -0.71 5.89 2.97
CA TYR A 113 -0.31 4.51 2.79
C TYR A 113 -1.54 3.73 2.37
N ASN A 114 -1.70 3.44 1.07
CA ASN A 114 -2.92 2.80 0.56
C ASN A 114 -2.59 1.79 -0.53
N VAL A 115 -3.37 0.71 -0.64
CA VAL A 115 -3.24 -0.28 -1.74
C VAL A 115 -4.54 -0.49 -2.50
N SER A 116 -5.69 -0.16 -1.90
CA SER A 116 -7.01 -0.28 -2.53
C SER A 116 -8.06 0.54 -1.80
N GLY A 117 -9.15 0.88 -2.49
CA GLY A 117 -10.27 1.60 -1.88
C GLY A 117 -9.94 3.06 -1.54
N PHE A 118 -10.91 3.69 -0.89
CA PHE A 118 -10.86 5.11 -0.52
C PHE A 118 -10.95 5.32 0.99
N ASP A 119 -11.42 4.34 1.75
CA ASP A 119 -11.53 4.44 3.19
C ASP A 119 -10.16 4.27 3.85
N ALA A 120 -9.94 5.03 4.91
CA ALA A 120 -8.68 5.05 5.64
C ALA A 120 -8.90 5.46 7.09
N VAL A 121 -7.93 5.11 7.94
CA VAL A 121 -7.80 5.67 9.28
C VAL A 121 -6.65 6.68 9.25
N GLU A 122 -6.94 7.94 9.58
CA GLU A 122 -5.94 8.97 9.82
C GLU A 122 -5.45 8.88 11.26
N VAL A 123 -4.14 8.83 11.43
CA VAL A 123 -3.44 8.87 12.71
C VAL A 123 -2.66 10.17 12.76
N GLN A 124 -2.96 11.00 13.75
CA GLN A 124 -2.23 12.22 14.05
C GLN A 124 -1.23 11.94 15.17
N LEU A 125 0.04 12.26 14.94
CA LEU A 125 1.08 12.16 15.96
C LEU A 125 1.19 13.47 16.74
N LYS A 126 1.65 13.38 17.99
CA LYS A 126 1.93 14.52 18.89
C LYS A 126 2.90 15.56 18.30
N ASN A 127 3.71 15.18 17.32
CA ASN A 127 4.60 16.09 16.58
C ASN A 127 3.92 16.80 15.39
N GLY A 128 2.59 16.70 15.26
CA GLY A 128 1.79 17.31 14.20
C GLY A 128 1.81 16.57 12.86
N ARG A 129 2.63 15.52 12.71
CA ARG A 129 2.63 14.69 11.49
C ARG A 129 1.38 13.83 11.44
N ARG A 130 0.82 13.70 10.23
CA ARG A 130 -0.39 12.94 9.96
C ARG A 130 -0.12 11.81 8.98
N TYR A 131 -0.75 10.68 9.23
CA TYR A 131 -0.57 9.43 8.50
C TYR A 131 -1.92 8.81 8.22
N ARG A 132 -2.27 8.64 6.94
CA ARG A 132 -3.48 7.95 6.51
C ARG A 132 -3.16 6.52 6.11
N ILE A 133 -3.84 5.58 6.74
CA ILE A 133 -3.69 4.15 6.53
C ILE A 133 -4.95 3.68 5.80
N GLY A 134 -4.83 3.40 4.51
CA GLY A 134 -5.89 2.80 3.72
C GLY A 134 -6.26 1.43 4.28
N THR A 135 -7.56 1.17 4.37
CA THR A 135 -8.10 -0.10 4.87
C THR A 135 -9.51 -0.30 4.33
N ASP A 136 -9.88 -1.56 4.09
CA ASP A 136 -11.25 -2.00 3.83
C ASP A 136 -12.03 -2.29 5.12
N GLN A 137 -11.39 -2.23 6.28
CA GLN A 137 -11.98 -2.37 7.62
C GLN A 137 -11.70 -1.14 8.50
N PRO A 138 -12.20 0.06 8.13
CA PRO A 138 -11.89 1.31 8.83
C PRO A 138 -12.35 1.32 10.30
N THR A 139 -13.51 0.72 10.59
CA THR A 139 -14.08 0.64 11.94
C THR A 139 -13.27 -0.28 12.86
N GLU A 140 -12.89 -1.46 12.38
CA GLU A 140 -12.09 -2.42 13.15
C GLU A 140 -10.69 -1.88 13.43
N LEU A 141 -10.05 -1.27 12.42
CA LEU A 141 -8.74 -0.66 12.59
C LEU A 141 -8.79 0.51 13.59
N LEU A 142 -9.80 1.39 13.50
CA LEU A 142 -9.94 2.50 14.44
C LEU A 142 -10.11 1.98 15.88
N ALA A 143 -11.03 1.02 16.08
CA ALA A 143 -11.28 0.44 17.40
C ALA A 143 -10.02 -0.21 18.01
N ALA A 144 -9.22 -0.89 17.18
CA ALA A 144 -7.96 -1.49 17.62
C ALA A 144 -6.93 -0.43 18.04
N VAL A 145 -6.84 0.68 17.31
CA VAL A 145 -5.94 1.80 17.64
C VAL A 145 -6.38 2.48 18.94
N GLU A 146 -7.66 2.80 19.08
CA GLU A 146 -8.21 3.43 20.29
C GLU A 146 -8.05 2.54 21.53
N SER A 147 -8.29 1.23 21.39
CA SER A 147 -8.06 0.26 22.47
C SER A 147 -6.59 0.22 22.89
N ALA A 148 -5.66 0.22 21.93
CA ALA A 148 -4.24 0.27 22.23
C ALA A 148 -3.82 1.58 22.90
N MET A 149 -4.39 2.72 22.50
CA MET A 149 -4.14 4.02 23.14
C MET A 149 -4.63 4.05 24.58
N ALA A 150 -5.82 3.52 24.86
CA ALA A 150 -6.41 3.47 26.20
C ALA A 150 -5.62 2.55 27.17
N GLU A 151 -5.02 1.49 26.66
CA GLU A 151 -4.15 0.61 27.46
C GLU A 151 -2.77 1.23 27.75
N ALA A 152 -2.35 2.23 26.98
CA ALA A 152 -1.03 2.87 27.08
C ALA A 152 -1.02 4.15 27.95
N SER A 153 -2.20 4.69 28.25
CA SER A 153 -2.44 5.83 29.16
C SER A 153 -2.65 5.38 30.60
#